data_AF-A0A962SD46-F1
#
_entry.id   AF-A0A962SD46-F1
#
_cell.length_a   1.000
_cell.length_b   1.000
_cell.length_c   1.000
_cell.angle_alpha   90.00
_cell.angle_beta   90.00
_cell.angle_gamma   90.00
#
_symmetry.space_group_name_H-M   'P 1'
#
loop_
_entity.id
_entity.type
_entity.pdbx_description
1 polymer ?
#
loop_
_entity_poly.entity_id
_entity_poly.type
_entity_poly.pdbx_seq_one_letter_code
_entity_poly.pdbx_strand_id
1 'polypeptide(L)'
;MSTLNDADRREYYRIEDLIALEITPLRASEAATSEVLQDASPLFNLLSELHLSEFESQHLLRQISERDRTVSSYLKTLNKRVDLLSQIVAQTVLGQIGELQPVTLSEGGIEFHHPHPYPTDS
;
A
#
# COMPACT_ATOMS: atom_id res chain seq x y z
N MET A 1 -10.28 44.84 -8.03
CA MET A 1 -10.70 43.42 -8.03
C MET A 1 -9.44 42.60 -7.89
N SER A 2 -9.21 42.09 -6.68
CA SER A 2 -7.95 41.47 -6.24
C SER A 2 -7.59 40.27 -7.12
N THR A 3 -6.34 40.22 -7.56
CA THR A 3 -5.69 39.02 -8.08
C THR A 3 -5.77 37.96 -6.98
N LEU A 4 -6.65 36.97 -7.17
CA LEU A 4 -6.62 35.75 -6.39
C LEU A 4 -5.22 35.15 -6.53
N ASN A 5 -4.61 34.89 -5.38
CA ASN A 5 -3.26 34.38 -5.20
C ASN A 5 -2.95 33.25 -6.20
N ASP A 6 -1.94 33.43 -7.06
CA ASP A 6 -1.36 32.35 -7.89
C ASP A 6 -0.74 31.23 -7.02
N ALA A 7 -0.71 31.39 -5.68
CA ALA A 7 -0.20 30.42 -4.72
C ALA A 7 -1.09 29.17 -4.54
N ASP A 8 -2.38 29.22 -4.88
CA ASP A 8 -3.30 28.06 -4.79
C ASP A 8 -3.23 27.14 -6.02
N ARG A 9 -2.47 27.50 -7.07
CA ARG A 9 -2.49 26.79 -8.37
C ARG A 9 -1.52 25.59 -8.46
N ARG A 10 -1.08 25.08 -7.31
CA ARG A 10 -0.34 23.82 -7.19
C ARG A 10 -1.19 22.83 -6.39
N GLU A 11 -2.37 22.53 -6.92
CA GLU A 11 -3.21 21.42 -6.45
C GLU A 11 -2.55 20.09 -6.81
N TYR A 12 -1.41 19.78 -6.19
CA TYR A 12 -0.95 18.41 -6.11
C TYR A 12 -2.01 17.66 -5.30
N TYR A 13 -2.51 16.55 -5.84
CA TYR A 13 -3.39 15.67 -5.09
C TYR A 13 -2.69 15.30 -3.77
N ARG A 14 -3.23 15.82 -2.66
CA ARG A 14 -2.80 15.47 -1.32
C ARG A 14 -3.83 14.54 -0.73
N ILE A 15 -3.36 13.39 -0.26
CA ILE A 15 -4.21 12.42 0.44
C ILE A 15 -3.90 12.57 1.92
N GLU A 16 -4.89 13.03 2.68
CA GLU A 16 -4.88 13.02 4.14
C GLU A 16 -5.53 11.73 4.61
N ASP A 17 -4.76 10.89 5.32
CA ASP A 17 -5.25 9.60 5.79
C ASP A 17 -4.54 9.16 7.09
N LEU A 18 -5.05 8.11 7.72
CA LEU A 18 -4.42 7.41 8.84
C LEU A 18 -3.72 6.16 8.31
N ILE A 19 -2.39 6.18 8.29
CA ILE A 19 -1.58 5.09 7.73
C ILE A 19 -0.63 4.54 8.80
N ALA A 20 -0.47 3.22 8.79
CA ALA A 20 0.50 2.52 9.61
C ALA A 20 1.85 2.56 8.89
N LEU A 21 2.84 3.21 9.48
CA LEU A 21 4.16 3.41 8.87
C LEU A 21 5.22 2.57 9.57
N GLU A 22 6.05 1.91 8.77
CA GLU A 22 7.32 1.33 9.21
C GLU A 22 8.46 2.14 8.59
N ILE A 23 9.33 2.70 9.44
CA ILE A 23 10.41 3.59 9.01
C ILE A 23 11.72 3.04 9.53
N THR A 24 12.55 2.60 8.60
CA THR A 24 13.87 2.02 8.90
C THR A 24 14.95 3.00 8.44
N PRO A 25 15.66 3.68 9.36
CA PRO A 25 16.76 4.55 8.98
C PRO A 25 17.90 3.72 8.39
N LEU A 26 18.37 4.12 7.21
CA LEU A 26 19.48 3.48 6.52
C LEU A 26 20.81 4.12 6.92
N ARG A 27 21.87 3.31 6.98
CA ARG A 27 23.25 3.83 7.04
C ARG A 27 23.67 4.35 5.66
N ALA A 28 24.63 5.26 5.60
CA ALA A 28 25.16 5.81 4.35
C ALA A 28 25.63 4.72 3.34
N SER A 29 26.22 3.62 3.84
CA SER A 29 26.62 2.49 2.99
C SER A 29 25.43 1.73 2.39
N GLU A 30 24.31 1.66 3.10
CA GLU A 30 23.08 0.99 2.67
C GLU A 30 22.30 1.86 1.68
N ALA A 31 22.28 3.18 1.92
CA ALA A 31 21.65 4.17 1.03
C ALA A 31 22.36 4.31 -0.33
N ALA A 32 23.68 4.03 -0.39
CA ALA A 32 24.44 4.04 -1.64
C ALA A 32 24.08 2.87 -2.58
N THR A 33 23.45 1.81 -2.05
CA THR A 33 22.98 0.65 -2.80
C THR A 33 21.49 0.76 -3.07
N SER A 34 21.12 0.93 -4.33
CA SER A 34 19.71 0.98 -4.79
C SER A 34 18.93 -0.32 -4.49
N GLU A 35 19.63 -1.42 -4.20
CA GLU A 35 19.05 -2.72 -3.85
C GLU A 35 18.19 -2.69 -2.59
N VAL A 36 18.54 -1.87 -1.58
CA VAL A 36 17.77 -1.75 -0.33
C VAL A 36 16.37 -1.16 -0.58
N LEU A 37 16.21 -0.35 -1.63
CA LEU A 37 14.94 0.25 -2.01
C LEU A 37 14.04 -0.68 -2.85
N GLN A 38 14.59 -1.75 -3.44
CA GLN A 38 13.84 -2.66 -4.31
C GLN A 38 13.15 -3.81 -3.57
N ASP A 39 13.54 -4.10 -2.33
CA ASP A 39 13.07 -5.27 -1.57
C ASP A 39 12.48 -4.89 -0.19
N ALA A 40 11.96 -3.67 -0.07
CA ALA A 40 11.65 -3.03 1.23
C ALA A 40 10.55 -3.75 2.04
N SER A 41 9.77 -4.66 1.46
CA SER A 41 8.91 -5.58 2.22
C SER A 41 8.44 -6.76 1.36
N PRO A 42 9.02 -7.97 1.55
CA PRO A 42 8.56 -9.17 0.86
C PRO A 42 7.08 -9.48 1.11
N LEU A 43 6.57 -9.17 2.31
CA LEU A 43 5.14 -9.33 2.62
C LEU A 43 4.28 -8.38 1.78
N PHE A 44 4.65 -7.10 1.70
CA PHE A 44 3.92 -6.12 0.90
C PHE A 44 3.85 -6.53 -0.57
N ASN A 45 4.96 -7.02 -1.13
CA ASN A 45 5.01 -7.50 -2.51
C ASN A 45 4.05 -8.69 -2.72
N LEU A 46 4.08 -9.69 -1.84
CA LEU A 46 3.18 -10.85 -1.91
C LEU A 46 1.69 -10.46 -1.78
N LEU A 47 1.37 -9.54 -0.87
CA LEU A 47 0.00 -9.04 -0.69
C LEU A 47 -0.47 -8.24 -1.92
N SER A 48 0.43 -7.46 -2.53
CA SER A 48 0.14 -6.68 -3.74
C SER A 48 -0.11 -7.60 -4.95
N GLU A 49 0.75 -8.60 -5.16
CA GLU A 49 0.59 -9.61 -6.21
C GLU A 49 -0.71 -10.39 -6.05
N LEU A 50 -1.05 -10.77 -4.81
CA LEU A 50 -2.30 -11.48 -4.53
C LEU A 50 -3.52 -10.62 -4.87
N HIS A 51 -3.54 -9.36 -4.42
CA HIS A 51 -4.64 -8.44 -4.69
C HIS A 51 -4.80 -8.18 -6.21
N LEU A 52 -3.69 -8.05 -6.93
CA LEU A 52 -3.71 -7.93 -8.39
C LEU A 52 -4.33 -9.19 -9.04
N SER A 53 -3.90 -10.38 -8.62
CA SER A 53 -4.44 -11.66 -9.11
C SER A 53 -5.94 -11.81 -8.85
N GLU A 54 -6.41 -11.35 -7.68
CA GLU A 54 -7.83 -11.33 -7.35
C GLU A 54 -8.61 -10.41 -8.28
N PHE A 55 -8.10 -9.19 -8.51
CA PHE A 55 -8.70 -8.22 -9.41
C PHE A 55 -8.81 -8.75 -10.85
N GLU A 56 -7.73 -9.33 -11.38
CA GLU A 56 -7.71 -9.94 -12.72
C GLU A 56 -8.73 -11.10 -12.84
N SER A 57 -8.91 -11.87 -11.77
CA SER A 57 -9.85 -13.00 -11.73
C SER A 57 -11.32 -12.58 -11.81
N GLN A 58 -11.66 -11.33 -11.50
CA GLN A 58 -13.05 -10.86 -11.48
C GLN A 58 -13.72 -10.97 -12.85
N HIS A 59 -13.00 -10.67 -13.94
CA HIS A 59 -13.55 -10.77 -15.29
C HIS A 59 -13.85 -12.23 -15.68
N LEU A 60 -12.94 -13.15 -15.36
CA LEU A 60 -13.12 -14.58 -15.61
C LEU A 60 -14.33 -15.13 -14.84
N LEU A 61 -14.49 -14.70 -13.59
CA LEU A 61 -15.60 -15.14 -12.75
C LEU A 61 -16.96 -14.70 -13.32
N ARG A 62 -17.03 -13.52 -13.96
CA ARG A 62 -18.22 -13.05 -14.67
C ARG A 62 -18.54 -13.96 -15.86
N GLN A 63 -17.57 -14.26 -16.71
CA GLN A 63 -17.75 -15.16 -17.86
C GLN A 63 -18.17 -16.58 -17.42
N ILE A 64 -17.62 -17.09 -16.32
CA ILE A 64 -18.00 -18.39 -15.77
C ILE A 64 -19.44 -18.35 -15.24
N SER A 65 -19.83 -17.25 -14.58
CA SER A 65 -21.18 -17.11 -14.01
C SER A 65 -22.30 -17.12 -15.06
N GLU A 66 -22.00 -16.70 -16.28
CA GLU A 66 -22.92 -16.75 -17.43
C GLU A 66 -23.14 -18.20 -17.90
N ARG A 67 -22.15 -19.08 -17.73
CA ARG A 67 -22.19 -20.49 -18.15
C ARG A 67 -22.70 -21.43 -17.07
N ASP A 68 -22.19 -21.29 -15.85
CA ASP A 68 -22.50 -22.17 -14.72
C ASP A 68 -22.46 -21.41 -13.38
N ARG A 69 -23.63 -21.30 -12.75
CA ARG A 69 -23.79 -20.62 -11.46
C ARG A 69 -23.19 -21.41 -10.30
N THR A 70 -23.20 -22.73 -10.36
CA THR A 70 -22.66 -23.61 -9.30
C THR A 70 -21.15 -23.50 -9.27
N VAL A 71 -20.50 -23.61 -10.44
CA VAL A 71 -19.05 -23.44 -10.55
C VAL A 71 -18.63 -22.04 -10.13
N SER A 72 -19.34 -21.00 -10.58
CA SER A 72 -19.07 -19.62 -10.15
C SER A 72 -19.17 -19.44 -8.63
N SER A 73 -20.19 -20.02 -7.99
CA SER A 73 -20.36 -19.94 -6.53
C SER A 73 -19.24 -20.66 -5.77
N TYR A 74 -18.79 -21.82 -6.28
CA TYR A 74 -17.66 -22.54 -5.72
C TYR A 74 -16.35 -21.73 -5.82
N LEU A 75 -16.06 -21.16 -7.00
CA LEU A 75 -14.87 -20.33 -7.21
C LEU A 75 -14.88 -19.06 -6.35
N LYS A 76 -16.04 -18.40 -6.18
CA LYS A 76 -16.19 -17.28 -5.22
C LYS A 76 -15.83 -17.70 -3.80
N THR A 77 -16.23 -18.91 -3.40
CA THR A 77 -15.90 -19.46 -2.09
C THR A 77 -14.40 -19.72 -1.96
N LEU A 78 -13.74 -20.19 -3.02
CA LEU A 78 -12.29 -20.36 -3.05
C LEU A 78 -11.55 -19.02 -2.96
N ASN A 79 -11.93 -18.00 -3.73
CA ASN A 79 -11.33 -16.66 -3.63
C ASN A 79 -11.45 -16.13 -2.19
N LYS A 80 -12.65 -16.18 -1.60
CA LYS A 80 -12.85 -15.77 -0.21
C LYS A 80 -11.96 -16.51 0.79
N ARG A 81 -11.68 -17.80 0.56
CA ARG A 81 -10.75 -18.56 1.41
C ARG A 81 -9.32 -18.08 1.26
N VAL A 82 -8.89 -17.74 0.05
CA VAL A 82 -7.57 -17.17 -0.21
C VAL A 82 -7.44 -15.80 0.45
N ASP A 83 -8.45 -14.94 0.34
CA ASP A 83 -8.46 -13.62 0.98
C ASP A 83 -8.33 -13.73 2.50
N LEU A 84 -9.07 -14.68 3.11
CA LEU A 84 -8.99 -14.94 4.55
C LEU A 84 -7.61 -15.47 4.96
N LEU A 85 -7.01 -16.37 4.18
CA LEU A 85 -5.65 -16.85 4.45
C LEU A 85 -4.63 -15.73 4.35
N SER A 86 -4.80 -14.84 3.37
CA SER A 86 -3.97 -13.65 3.22
C SER A 86 -4.09 -12.73 4.44
N GLN A 87 -5.31 -12.44 4.90
CA GLN A 87 -5.53 -11.65 6.11
C GLN A 87 -4.92 -12.31 7.36
N ILE A 88 -4.96 -13.64 7.47
CA ILE A 88 -4.30 -14.36 8.57
C ILE A 88 -2.79 -14.19 8.50
N VAL A 89 -2.17 -14.43 7.34
CA VAL A 89 -0.73 -14.27 7.15
C VAL A 89 -0.33 -12.83 7.44
N ALA A 90 -1.05 -11.88 6.86
CA ALA A 90 -0.92 -10.46 7.13
C ALA A 90 -1.00 -10.21 8.64
N GLN A 91 -2.05 -10.63 9.37
CA GLN A 91 -2.13 -10.39 10.81
C GLN A 91 -0.98 -11.03 11.62
N THR A 92 -0.49 -12.20 11.22
CA THR A 92 0.63 -12.88 11.89
C THR A 92 1.98 -12.19 11.68
N VAL A 93 2.16 -11.47 10.57
CA VAL A 93 3.40 -10.76 10.25
C VAL A 93 3.29 -9.25 10.53
N LEU A 94 2.16 -8.64 10.17
CA LEU A 94 1.80 -7.22 10.39
C LEU A 94 1.56 -6.85 11.85
N GLY A 95 1.50 -7.80 12.79
CA GLY A 95 1.63 -7.50 14.22
C GLY A 95 2.94 -6.77 14.58
N GLN A 96 3.80 -6.52 13.60
CA GLN A 96 5.06 -5.78 13.66
C GLN A 96 5.02 -4.41 12.95
N ILE A 97 3.96 -4.05 12.21
CA ILE A 97 3.88 -2.72 11.58
C ILE A 97 3.58 -1.66 12.64
N GLY A 98 4.18 -0.48 12.49
CA GLY A 98 4.01 0.66 13.40
C GLY A 98 2.55 1.13 13.55
N GLU A 99 2.32 1.95 14.58
CA GLU A 99 1.00 2.50 14.92
C GLU A 99 0.42 3.37 13.78
N LEU A 100 -0.91 3.39 13.66
CA LEU A 100 -1.63 4.29 12.75
C LEU A 100 -1.36 5.74 13.16
N GLN A 101 -0.92 6.57 12.21
CA GLN A 101 -0.72 8.00 12.42
C GLN A 101 -1.26 8.82 11.24
N PRO A 102 -1.65 10.08 11.47
CA PRO A 102 -2.04 10.98 10.40
C PRO A 102 -0.84 11.25 9.49
N VAL A 103 -1.06 11.12 8.19
CA VAL A 103 -0.07 11.40 7.15
C VAL A 103 -0.68 12.26 6.06
N THR A 104 0.17 13.05 5.40
CA THR A 104 -0.17 13.71 4.14
C THR A 104 0.73 13.16 3.04
N LEU A 105 0.12 12.50 2.06
CA LEU A 105 0.81 11.95 0.89
C LEU A 105 0.67 12.90 -0.29
N SER A 106 1.75 13.09 -1.04
CA SER A 106 1.77 13.80 -2.32
C SER A 106 2.76 13.15 -3.29
N GLU A 107 2.75 13.58 -4.54
CA GLU A 107 3.78 13.16 -5.52
C GLU A 107 5.21 13.46 -5.03
N GLY A 108 5.39 14.53 -4.26
CA GLY A 108 6.70 14.94 -3.74
C GLY A 108 7.17 14.20 -2.50
N GLY A 109 6.34 13.31 -1.92
CA GLY A 109 6.69 12.55 -0.72
C GLY A 109 5.57 12.49 0.31
N ILE A 110 5.96 12.11 1.53
CA ILE A 110 5.07 11.90 2.67
C ILE A 110 5.46 12.83 3.83
N GLU A 111 4.46 13.43 4.46
CA GLU A 111 4.59 14.15 5.72
C GLU A 111 3.96 13.31 6.84
N PHE A 112 4.69 13.10 7.94
CA PHE A 112 4.28 12.29 9.08
C PHE A 112 5.07 12.70 10.34
N HIS A 113 4.64 12.22 11.51
CA HIS A 113 5.33 12.46 12.77
C HIS A 113 6.34 11.35 13.08
N HIS A 114 7.60 11.71 13.30
CA HIS A 114 8.62 10.79 13.78
C HIS A 114 9.07 11.14 15.20
N PRO A 115 9.18 10.19 16.15
CA PRO A 115 9.57 10.47 17.54
C PRO A 115 10.97 11.07 17.70
N HIS A 116 11.86 10.81 16.74
CA HIS A 116 13.25 11.27 16.75
C HIS A 116 13.56 12.12 15.51
N PRO A 117 14.21 13.28 15.65
CA PRO A 117 14.62 14.08 14.50
C PRO A 117 15.75 13.40 13.73
N TYR A 118 15.70 13.48 12.40
CA TYR A 118 16.79 13.06 11.51
C TYR A 118 17.52 14.28 10.95
N PRO A 119 18.84 14.19 10.66
CA PRO A 119 19.55 15.25 9.97
C PRO A 119 18.98 15.46 8.57
N THR A 120 18.88 16.70 8.13
CA THR A 120 18.51 17.03 6.74
C THR A 120 19.71 16.80 5.82
N ASP A 121 19.47 16.26 4.61
CA ASP A 121 20.43 16.18 3.50
C ASP A 121 21.68 15.31 3.73
N SER A 122 21.56 14.17 4.43
CA SER A 122 22.66 13.18 4.60
C SER A 122 22.78 12.20 3.43
#